data_AF-A0A8I1S6R6-F1
#
_entry.id   AF-A0A8I1S6R6-F1
#
_cell.length_a   1.000
_cell.length_b   1.000
_cell.length_c   1.000
_cell.angle_alpha   90.00
_cell.angle_beta   90.00
_cell.angle_gamma   90.00
#
_symmetry.space_group_name_H-M   'P 1'
#
loop_
_entity.id
_entity.type
_entity.pdbx_description
1 polymer ?
#
loop_
_entity_poly.entity_id
_entity_poly.type
_entity_poly.pdbx_seq_one_letter_code
_entity_poly.pdbx_strand_id
1 'polypeptide(L)'
;MELLHEAEFWVAVGFVLVIALLVWKGAPDIVARMLDARAAAIAAELEEAKRLNAEAAALLADYQKRAAGAEAEAQSILADARAEAARFAEDARSALAAQIGRRAAAAQDKIAQAEAAALQEIRVLAADAAAAAAQKLIVARLDEARASKLVEGAIKDLGDKLN
;
A
#
# COMPACT_ATOMS: atom_id res chain seq x y z
N MET A 1 10.43 77.34 80.57
CA MET A 1 11.31 77.93 79.53
C MET A 1 12.74 77.36 79.65
N GLU A 2 12.91 76.08 79.98
CA GLU A 2 14.23 75.40 80.07
C GLU A 2 14.52 74.54 78.83
N LEU A 3 13.47 74.02 78.17
CA LEU A 3 13.58 73.13 77.01
C LEU A 3 14.29 73.75 75.79
N LEU A 4 14.32 75.08 75.65
CA LEU A 4 14.95 75.75 74.49
C LEU A 4 16.47 75.93 74.65
N HIS A 5 17.02 75.71 75.85
CA HIS A 5 18.46 75.83 76.15
C HIS A 5 19.18 74.48 76.19
N GLU A 6 18.44 73.37 76.18
CA GLU A 6 19.01 72.03 76.14
C GLU A 6 19.43 71.66 74.71
N ALA A 7 20.66 71.15 74.57
CA ALA A 7 21.19 70.71 73.28
C ALA A 7 20.32 69.63 72.61
N GLU A 8 19.65 68.80 73.43
CA GLU A 8 18.77 67.74 72.98
C GLU A 8 17.56 68.27 72.20
N PHE A 9 17.01 69.43 72.56
CA PHE A 9 15.89 70.04 71.82
C PHE A 9 16.30 70.47 70.42
N TRP A 10 17.46 71.14 70.27
CA TRP A 10 17.95 71.55 68.95
C TRP A 10 18.39 70.38 68.08
N VAL A 11 18.91 69.30 68.67
CA VAL A 11 19.18 68.03 67.97
C VAL A 11 17.87 67.39 67.49
N ALA A 12 16.83 67.34 68.33
CA ALA A 12 15.51 66.82 67.95
C ALA A 12 14.88 67.64 66.81
N VAL A 13 14.96 68.97 66.86
CA VAL A 13 14.50 69.86 65.79
C VAL A 13 15.28 69.61 64.50
N GLY A 14 16.60 69.47 64.56
CA GLY A 14 17.44 69.13 63.41
C GLY A 14 17.08 67.78 62.80
N PHE A 15 16.84 66.75 63.63
CA PHE A 15 16.42 65.42 63.19
C PHE A 15 15.06 65.45 62.48
N VAL A 16 14.08 66.16 63.05
CA VAL A 16 12.75 66.33 62.44
C VAL A 16 12.86 67.08 61.13
N LEU A 17 13.69 68.13 61.03
CA LEU A 17 13.93 68.86 59.79
C LEU A 17 14.57 67.97 58.71
N VAL A 18 15.53 67.12 59.07
CA VAL A 18 16.14 66.15 58.13
C VAL A 18 15.11 65.12 57.65
N ILE A 19 14.30 64.56 58.56
CA ILE A 19 13.23 63.62 58.19
C ILE A 19 12.20 64.31 57.29
N ALA A 20 11.75 65.51 57.65
CA ALA A 20 10.80 66.27 56.85
C ALA A 20 11.36 66.57 55.45
N LEU A 21 12.65 66.88 55.33
CA LEU A 21 13.31 67.10 54.05
C LEU A 21 13.44 65.80 53.24
N LEU A 22 13.71 64.66 53.87
CA LEU A 22 13.74 63.34 53.20
C LEU A 22 12.36 62.91 52.69
N VAL A 23 11.32 63.14 53.50
CA VAL A 23 9.93 62.88 53.10
C VAL A 23 9.52 63.83 51.97
N TRP A 24 9.82 65.12 52.09
CA TRP A 24 9.53 66.11 51.04
C TRP A 24 10.27 65.85 49.73
N LYS A 25 11.50 65.33 49.80
CA LYS A 25 12.30 64.93 48.63
C LYS A 25 11.89 63.57 48.03
N GLY A 26 10.88 62.90 48.60
CA GLY A 26 10.26 61.70 48.04
C GLY A 26 10.98 60.39 48.35
N ALA A 27 11.80 60.33 49.41
CA ALA A 27 12.41 59.08 49.87
C ALA A 27 11.40 57.93 50.08
N PRO A 28 10.21 58.11 50.71
CA PRO A 28 9.25 57.02 50.88
C PRO A 28 8.66 56.53 49.54
N ASP A 29 8.41 57.45 48.60
CA ASP A 29 7.87 57.10 47.28
C ASP A 29 8.86 56.25 46.47
N ILE A 30 10.17 56.53 46.56
CA ILE A 30 11.20 55.74 45.88
C ILE A 30 11.23 54.31 46.43
N VAL A 31 11.17 54.16 47.76
CA VAL A 31 11.17 52.85 48.41
C VAL A 31 9.90 52.07 48.05
N ALA A 32 8.72 52.71 48.10
CA ALA A 32 7.46 52.09 47.69
C ALA A 32 7.50 51.60 46.25
N ARG A 33 7.96 52.44 45.31
CA ARG A 33 8.11 52.07 43.89
C ARG A 33 9.08 50.90 43.67
N MET A 34 10.17 50.82 44.44
CA MET A 34 11.09 49.68 44.35
C MET A 34 10.45 48.38 44.85
N LEU A 35 9.66 48.44 45.93
CA LEU A 35 8.92 47.29 46.43
C LEU A 35 7.84 46.86 45.43
N ASP A 36 7.08 47.80 44.88
CA ASP A 36 6.05 47.54 43.88
C ASP A 36 6.65 46.95 42.60
N ALA A 37 7.78 47.48 42.13
CA ALA A 37 8.48 46.93 40.97
C ALA A 37 8.95 45.48 41.20
N ARG A 38 9.44 45.17 42.41
CA ARG A 38 9.79 43.78 42.77
C ARG A 38 8.56 42.88 42.84
N ALA A 39 7.47 43.35 43.45
CA ALA A 39 6.24 42.59 43.54
C ALA A 39 5.65 42.29 42.14
N ALA A 40 5.67 43.29 41.25
CA ALA A 40 5.23 43.14 39.87
C ALA A 40 6.12 42.16 39.08
N ALA A 41 7.44 42.23 39.24
CA ALA A 41 8.36 41.29 38.61
C ALA A 41 8.12 39.85 39.07
N ILE A 42 7.98 39.63 40.38
CA ILE A 42 7.69 38.30 40.96
C ILE A 42 6.33 37.79 40.46
N ALA A 43 5.31 38.64 40.43
CA ALA A 43 3.99 38.27 39.91
C ALA A 43 4.05 37.87 38.42
N ALA A 44 4.80 38.62 37.61
CA ALA A 44 4.99 38.30 36.20
C ALA A 44 5.74 36.98 35.99
N GLU A 45 6.81 36.72 36.77
CA GLU A 45 7.53 35.44 36.73
C GLU A 45 6.65 34.26 37.16
N LEU A 46 5.81 34.44 38.18
CA LEU A 46 4.86 33.42 38.64
C LEU A 46 3.78 33.13 37.58
N GLU A 47 3.23 34.15 36.94
CA GLU A 47 2.26 33.95 35.86
C GLU A 47 2.89 33.26 34.65
N GLU A 48 4.10 33.64 34.28
CA GLU A 48 4.84 32.97 33.21
C GLU A 48 5.15 31.51 33.55
N ALA A 49 5.57 31.24 34.79
CA ALA A 49 5.80 29.87 35.26
C ALA A 49 4.52 29.02 35.25
N LYS A 50 3.36 29.60 35.61
CA LYS A 50 2.06 28.92 35.52
C LYS A 50 1.69 28.65 34.06
N ARG A 51 1.88 29.63 33.17
CA ARG A 51 1.62 29.48 31.73
C ARG A 51 2.46 28.35 31.14
N LEU A 52 3.77 28.34 31.41
CA LEU A 52 4.68 27.29 30.96
C LEU A 52 4.30 25.91 31.51
N ASN A 53 3.89 25.82 32.77
CA ASN A 53 3.40 24.55 33.34
C ASN A 53 2.11 24.08 32.67
N ALA A 54 1.17 24.99 32.40
CA ALA A 54 -0.07 24.65 31.70
C ALA A 54 0.20 24.17 30.28
N GLU A 55 1.12 24.83 29.55
CA GLU A 55 1.55 24.41 28.21
C GLU A 55 2.25 23.06 28.22
N ALA A 56 3.15 22.83 29.19
CA ALA A 56 3.82 21.53 29.34
C ALA A 56 2.83 20.41 29.66
N ALA A 57 1.85 20.66 30.54
CA ALA A 57 0.80 19.70 30.88
C ALA A 57 -0.10 19.40 29.67
N ALA A 58 -0.49 20.42 28.91
CA ALA A 58 -1.27 20.25 27.68
C ALA A 58 -0.49 19.46 26.63
N LEU A 59 0.79 19.76 26.44
CA LEU A 59 1.67 19.05 25.51
C LEU A 59 1.84 17.58 25.91
N LEU A 60 2.06 17.31 27.20
CA LEU A 60 2.15 15.94 27.72
C LEU A 60 0.87 15.16 27.47
N ALA A 61 -0.30 15.76 27.70
CA ALA A 61 -1.59 15.13 27.43
C ALA A 61 -1.79 14.82 25.95
N ASP A 62 -1.39 15.73 25.06
CA ASP A 62 -1.43 15.49 23.60
C ASP A 62 -0.51 14.33 23.20
N TYR A 63 0.73 14.30 23.68
CA TYR A 63 1.66 13.20 23.40
C TYR A 63 1.15 11.86 23.93
N GLN A 64 0.57 11.81 25.13
CA GLN A 64 -0.02 10.59 25.68
C GLN A 64 -1.19 10.10 24.82
N LYS A 65 -2.06 11.01 24.39
CA LYS A 65 -3.17 10.68 23.49
C LYS A 65 -2.67 10.17 22.14
N ARG A 66 -1.65 10.83 21.57
CA ARG A 66 -1.03 10.42 20.30
C ARG A 66 -0.33 9.08 20.42
N ALA A 67 0.37 8.81 21.52
CA ALA A 67 1.01 7.52 21.77
C ALA A 67 -0.02 6.40 21.89
N ALA A 68 -1.10 6.61 22.64
CA ALA A 68 -2.21 5.65 22.74
C ALA A 68 -2.89 5.41 21.38
N GLY A 69 -3.09 6.46 20.59
CA GLY A 69 -3.63 6.36 19.24
C GLY A 69 -2.72 5.61 18.26
N ALA A 70 -1.41 5.82 18.36
CA ALA A 70 -0.44 5.20 17.46
C ALA A 70 -0.38 3.67 17.60
N GLU A 71 -0.52 3.14 18.82
CA GLU A 71 -0.56 1.69 19.02
C GLU A 71 -1.83 1.06 18.41
N ALA A 72 -2.99 1.70 18.61
CA ALA A 72 -4.25 1.25 18.01
C ALA A 72 -4.20 1.32 16.47
N GLU A 73 -3.63 2.40 15.92
CA GLU A 73 -3.45 2.57 14.48
C GLU A 73 -2.50 1.50 13.92
N ALA A 74 -1.37 1.24 14.58
CA ALA A 74 -0.44 0.19 14.18
C ALA A 74 -1.09 -1.21 14.20
N GLN A 75 -1.90 -1.49 15.22
CA GLN A 75 -2.67 -2.74 15.30
C GLN A 75 -3.70 -2.85 14.17
N SER A 76 -4.40 -1.76 13.84
CA SER A 76 -5.33 -1.71 12.70
C SER A 76 -4.61 -1.96 11.38
N ILE A 77 -3.48 -1.28 11.13
CA ILE A 77 -2.67 -1.47 9.93
C ILE A 77 -2.23 -2.93 9.78
N LEU A 78 -1.79 -3.56 10.87
CA LEU A 78 -1.40 -4.98 10.85
C LEU A 78 -2.58 -5.91 10.61
N ALA A 79 -3.76 -5.62 11.17
CA ALA A 79 -4.96 -6.40 10.94
C ALA A 79 -5.42 -6.29 9.47
N ASP A 80 -5.46 -5.08 8.94
CA ASP A 80 -5.84 -4.80 7.55
C ASP A 80 -4.85 -5.45 6.57
N ALA A 81 -3.54 -5.33 6.82
CA ALA A 81 -2.52 -5.97 5.99
C ALA A 81 -2.65 -7.50 5.98
N ARG A 82 -2.98 -8.13 7.13
CA ARG A 82 -3.21 -9.58 7.20
C ARG A 82 -4.47 -9.99 6.47
N ALA A 83 -5.56 -9.23 6.62
CA ALA A 83 -6.80 -9.49 5.91
C ALA A 83 -6.61 -9.37 4.40
N GLU A 84 -5.92 -8.32 3.94
CA GLU A 84 -5.64 -8.10 2.53
C GLU A 84 -4.71 -9.18 1.97
N ALA A 85 -3.66 -9.57 2.70
CA ALA A 85 -2.77 -10.66 2.29
C ALA A 85 -3.53 -12.00 2.16
N ALA A 86 -4.48 -12.28 3.06
CA ALA A 86 -5.29 -13.48 2.99
C ALA A 86 -6.22 -13.47 1.76
N ARG A 87 -6.86 -12.33 1.47
CA ARG A 87 -7.71 -12.16 0.27
C ARG A 87 -6.88 -12.32 -1.00
N PHE A 88 -5.74 -11.65 -1.08
CA PHE A 88 -4.83 -11.75 -2.21
C PHE A 88 -4.33 -13.19 -2.43
N ALA A 89 -3.99 -13.90 -1.36
CA ALA A 89 -3.57 -15.29 -1.45
C ALA A 89 -4.70 -16.20 -2.00
N GLU A 90 -5.94 -15.98 -1.59
CA GLU A 90 -7.09 -16.76 -2.07
C GLU A 90 -7.41 -16.44 -3.54
N ASP A 91 -7.42 -15.17 -3.91
CA ASP A 91 -7.62 -14.73 -5.30
C ASP A 91 -6.51 -15.27 -6.21
N ALA A 92 -5.25 -15.23 -5.76
CA ALA A 92 -4.12 -15.77 -6.49
C ALA A 92 -4.23 -17.30 -6.66
N ARG A 93 -4.67 -18.03 -5.63
CA ARG A 93 -4.92 -19.48 -5.70
C ARG A 93 -6.03 -19.81 -6.70
N SER A 94 -7.14 -19.09 -6.63
CA SER A 94 -8.27 -19.26 -7.56
C SER A 94 -7.85 -18.98 -9.01
N ALA A 95 -7.14 -17.87 -9.24
CA ALA A 95 -6.62 -17.51 -10.55
C ALA A 95 -5.62 -18.55 -11.10
N LEU A 96 -4.75 -19.08 -10.24
CA LEU A 96 -3.79 -20.11 -10.60
C LEU A 96 -4.49 -21.44 -10.94
N ALA A 97 -5.45 -21.87 -10.13
CA ALA A 97 -6.25 -23.06 -10.40
C ALA A 97 -6.99 -22.94 -11.75
N ALA A 98 -7.59 -21.79 -12.03
CA ALA A 98 -8.23 -21.52 -13.31
C ALA A 98 -7.22 -21.54 -14.49
N GLN A 99 -6.01 -20.99 -14.31
CA GLN A 99 -4.95 -21.07 -15.32
C GLN A 99 -4.50 -22.50 -15.59
N ILE A 100 -4.30 -23.30 -14.54
CA ILE A 100 -3.90 -24.71 -14.66
C ILE A 100 -5.00 -25.49 -15.39
N GLY A 101 -6.27 -25.28 -15.05
CA GLY A 101 -7.41 -25.90 -15.73
C GLY A 101 -7.43 -25.57 -17.23
N ARG A 102 -7.26 -24.30 -17.60
CA ARG A 102 -7.18 -23.89 -19.02
C ARG A 102 -5.99 -24.52 -19.75
N ARG A 103 -4.83 -24.60 -19.10
CA ARG A 103 -3.64 -25.24 -19.68
C ARG A 103 -3.83 -26.74 -19.87
N ALA A 104 -4.47 -27.42 -18.90
CA ALA A 104 -4.78 -28.83 -19.00
C ALA A 104 -5.75 -29.11 -20.15
N ALA A 105 -6.83 -28.32 -20.28
CA ALA A 105 -7.76 -28.44 -21.40
C ALA A 105 -7.05 -28.22 -22.75
N ALA A 106 -6.24 -27.15 -22.88
CA ALA A 106 -5.50 -26.89 -24.10
C ALA A 106 -4.48 -28.01 -24.45
N ALA A 107 -3.90 -28.67 -23.45
CA ALA A 107 -3.03 -29.82 -23.66
C ALA A 107 -3.83 -31.04 -24.15
N GLN A 108 -5.00 -31.31 -23.55
CA GLN A 108 -5.90 -32.37 -23.98
C GLN A 108 -6.38 -32.16 -25.43
N ASP A 109 -6.76 -30.93 -25.79
CA ASP A 109 -7.17 -30.59 -27.15
C ASP A 109 -6.04 -30.83 -28.16
N LYS A 110 -4.80 -30.49 -27.80
CA LYS A 110 -3.62 -30.77 -28.64
C LYS A 110 -3.37 -32.27 -28.81
N ILE A 111 -3.54 -33.05 -27.75
CA ILE A 111 -3.41 -34.51 -27.82
C ILE A 111 -4.47 -35.08 -28.76
N ALA A 112 -5.73 -34.69 -28.60
CA ALA A 112 -6.83 -35.14 -29.46
C ALA A 112 -6.60 -34.77 -30.94
N GLN A 113 -6.09 -33.55 -31.21
CA GLN A 113 -5.72 -33.14 -32.56
C GLN A 113 -4.58 -34.00 -33.13
N ALA A 114 -3.55 -34.28 -32.34
CA ALA A 114 -2.43 -35.12 -32.76
C ALA A 114 -2.87 -36.57 -33.03
N GLU A 115 -3.74 -37.13 -32.19
CA GLU A 115 -4.32 -38.46 -32.39
C GLU A 115 -5.15 -38.54 -33.68
N ALA A 116 -6.00 -37.53 -33.93
CA ALA A 116 -6.78 -37.46 -35.16
C ALA A 116 -5.89 -37.36 -36.41
N ALA A 117 -4.81 -36.57 -36.34
CA ALA A 117 -3.83 -36.46 -37.41
C ALA A 117 -3.09 -37.77 -37.68
N ALA A 118 -2.63 -38.45 -36.62
CA ALA A 118 -1.95 -39.74 -36.73
C ALA A 118 -2.87 -40.83 -37.31
N LEU A 119 -4.14 -40.85 -36.91
CA LEU A 119 -5.13 -41.77 -37.49
C LEU A 119 -5.38 -41.49 -38.98
N GLN A 120 -5.38 -40.23 -39.40
CA GLN A 120 -5.47 -39.85 -40.81
C GLN A 120 -4.23 -40.33 -41.58
N GLU A 121 -3.02 -40.09 -41.06
CA GLU A 121 -1.78 -40.57 -41.67
C GLU A 121 -1.77 -42.09 -41.86
N ILE A 122 -2.19 -42.86 -40.85
CA ILE A 122 -2.28 -44.33 -40.95
C ILE A 122 -3.27 -44.74 -42.03
N ARG A 123 -4.43 -44.07 -42.15
CA ARG A 123 -5.42 -44.37 -43.18
C ARG A 123 -4.89 -44.10 -44.58
N VAL A 124 -4.19 -43.00 -44.78
CA VAL A 124 -3.54 -42.66 -46.05
C VAL A 124 -2.47 -43.70 -46.40
N LEU A 125 -1.59 -44.03 -45.46
CA LEU A 125 -0.55 -45.04 -45.66
C LEU A 125 -1.14 -46.43 -46.00
N ALA A 126 -2.21 -46.82 -45.33
CA ALA A 126 -2.90 -48.08 -45.60
C ALA A 126 -3.57 -48.08 -46.99
N ALA A 127 -4.20 -46.98 -47.38
CA ALA A 127 -4.79 -46.82 -48.72
C ALA A 127 -3.71 -46.90 -49.81
N ASP A 128 -2.57 -46.23 -49.62
CA ASP A 128 -1.44 -46.26 -50.54
C ASP A 128 -0.83 -47.67 -50.65
N ALA A 129 -0.66 -48.36 -49.52
CA ALA A 129 -0.18 -49.74 -49.50
C ALA A 129 -1.15 -50.71 -50.21
N ALA A 130 -2.45 -50.55 -49.99
CA ALA A 130 -3.48 -51.34 -50.67
C ALA A 130 -3.50 -51.07 -52.18
N ALA A 131 -3.41 -49.79 -52.59
CA ALA A 131 -3.34 -49.41 -54.00
C ALA A 131 -2.08 -49.98 -54.68
N ALA A 132 -0.92 -49.89 -54.02
CA ALA A 132 0.33 -50.46 -54.53
C ALA A 132 0.26 -52.00 -54.64
N ALA A 133 -0.37 -52.69 -53.67
CA ALA A 133 -0.58 -54.13 -53.73
C ALA A 133 -1.54 -54.52 -54.86
N ALA A 134 -2.65 -53.78 -55.02
CA ALA A 134 -3.60 -53.97 -56.11
C ALA A 134 -2.93 -53.77 -57.48
N GLN A 135 -2.12 -52.72 -57.65
CA GLN A 135 -1.35 -52.47 -58.87
C GLN A 135 -0.41 -53.65 -59.18
N LYS A 136 0.33 -54.14 -58.19
CA LYS A 136 1.21 -55.33 -58.38
C LYS A 136 0.42 -56.56 -58.79
N LEU A 137 -0.74 -56.80 -58.17
CA LEU A 137 -1.58 -57.95 -58.50
C LEU A 137 -2.16 -57.85 -59.92
N ILE A 138 -2.59 -56.64 -60.33
CA ILE A 138 -3.07 -56.38 -61.70
C ILE A 138 -1.96 -56.68 -62.69
N VAL A 139 -0.75 -56.12 -62.51
CA VAL A 139 0.39 -56.36 -63.42
C VAL A 139 0.76 -57.85 -63.48
N ALA A 140 0.75 -58.56 -62.36
CA ALA A 140 1.06 -59.99 -62.32
C ALA A 140 0.00 -60.89 -62.98
N ARG A 141 -1.24 -60.41 -63.10
CA ARG A 141 -2.37 -61.16 -63.66
C ARG A 141 -2.80 -60.67 -65.04
N LEU A 142 -2.24 -59.58 -65.56
CA LEU A 142 -2.61 -59.02 -66.85
C LEU A 142 -2.03 -59.88 -67.98
N ASP A 143 -2.92 -60.52 -68.75
CA ASP A 143 -2.59 -61.14 -70.04
C ASP A 143 -3.18 -60.31 -71.19
N GLU A 144 -2.70 -60.55 -72.40
CA GLU A 144 -3.06 -59.77 -73.59
C GLU A 144 -4.57 -59.82 -73.90
N ALA A 145 -5.22 -60.94 -73.58
CA ALA A 145 -6.66 -61.13 -73.72
C ALA A 145 -7.48 -60.28 -72.71
N ARG A 146 -7.06 -60.21 -71.44
CA ARG A 146 -7.73 -59.36 -70.43
C ARG A 146 -7.46 -57.89 -70.64
N ALA A 147 -6.27 -57.51 -71.12
CA ALA A 147 -5.95 -56.14 -71.50
C ALA A 147 -6.87 -55.64 -72.63
N SER A 148 -7.07 -56.45 -73.67
CA SER A 148 -7.96 -56.11 -74.79
C SER A 148 -9.43 -55.93 -74.34
N LYS A 149 -9.94 -56.83 -73.48
CA LYS A 149 -11.29 -56.69 -72.88
C LYS A 149 -11.46 -55.44 -72.01
N LEU A 150 -10.42 -55.02 -71.28
CA LEU A 150 -10.46 -53.77 -70.48
C LEU A 150 -10.55 -52.54 -71.37
N VAL A 151 -9.85 -52.53 -72.52
CA VAL A 151 -9.91 -51.43 -73.50
C VAL A 151 -11.29 -51.36 -74.14
N GLU A 152 -11.87 -52.49 -74.56
CA GLU A 152 -13.23 -52.54 -75.10
C GLU A 152 -14.28 -52.06 -74.07
N GLY A 153 -14.14 -52.47 -72.81
CA GLY A 153 -15.00 -52.01 -71.72
C GLY A 153 -14.88 -50.50 -71.45
N ALA A 154 -13.66 -49.95 -71.45
CA ALA A 154 -13.42 -48.52 -71.25
C ALA A 154 -13.98 -47.67 -72.41
N ILE A 155 -13.88 -48.16 -73.66
CA ILE A 155 -14.47 -47.52 -74.84
C ILE A 155 -15.99 -47.49 -74.72
N LYS A 156 -16.60 -48.58 -74.22
CA LYS A 156 -18.04 -48.65 -73.98
C LYS A 156 -18.51 -47.71 -72.87
N ASP A 157 -17.83 -47.70 -71.72
CA ASP A 157 -18.16 -46.81 -70.59
C ASP A 157 -18.03 -45.33 -70.96
N LEU A 158 -17.09 -44.98 -71.84
CA LEU A 158 -16.95 -43.63 -72.37
C LEU A 158 -18.11 -43.26 -73.31
N GLY A 159 -18.56 -44.21 -74.13
CA GLY A 159 -19.76 -44.06 -74.96
C GLY A 159 -21.05 -43.90 -74.14
N ASP A 160 -21.17 -44.59 -73.01
CA ASP A 160 -22.34 -44.52 -72.12
C ASP A 160 -22.37 -43.24 -71.25
N LYS A 161 -21.22 -42.58 -71.00
CA LYS A 161 -21.13 -41.29 -70.29
C LYS A 161 -21.22 -40.06 -71.20
N LEU A 162 -21.08 -40.25 -72.52
CA LEU A 162 -21.16 -39.18 -73.53
C LEU A 162 -22.52 -39.13 -74.25
N ASN A 163 -23.42 -40.08 -73.97
CA ASN A 163 -24.85 -40.01 -74.28
C ASN A 163 -25.64 -39.52 -73.04
#